data_AF-A0AAD4PX88-F1
#
_entry.id   AF-A0AAD4PX88-F1
#
_cell.length_a   1.000
_cell.length_b   1.000
_cell.length_c   1.000
_cell.angle_alpha   90.00
_cell.angle_beta   90.00
_cell.angle_gamma   90.00
#
_symmetry.space_group_name_H-M   'P 1'
#
loop_
_entity.id
_entity.type
_entity.pdbx_description
1 polymer ?
#
loop_
_entity_poly.entity_id
_entity_poly.type
_entity_poly.pdbx_seq_one_letter_code
_entity_poly.pdbx_strand_id
1 'polypeptide(L)'
;SRRNYVRKTFTWDQETQYLVAAPKMEDGQKRIVVTEDMIADIVEHVHENNGPCWMGLHRGISKSYYGIFRSGIIYLLRQWQICAYNQSKRPKNSHPVPAGFQSVNDEFIDFLHHDDSLFGSST
;
A
#
# COMPACT_ATOMS: atom_id res chain seq x y z
N SER A 1 -3.88 20.94 15.70
CA SER A 1 -5.35 20.79 15.56
C SER A 1 -5.68 20.00 14.30
N ARG A 2 -6.53 18.97 14.40
CA ARG A 2 -6.96 18.12 13.27
C ARG A 2 -7.56 18.93 12.11
N ARG A 3 -8.31 19.99 12.41
CA ARG A 3 -8.92 20.89 11.41
C ARG A 3 -7.87 21.58 10.53
N ASN A 4 -6.76 22.01 11.12
CA ASN A 4 -5.68 22.66 10.37
C ASN A 4 -4.96 21.66 9.45
N TYR A 5 -4.78 20.42 9.93
CA TYR A 5 -4.22 19.34 9.11
C TYR A 5 -5.08 19.09 7.88
N VAL A 6 -6.39 18.87 8.07
CA VAL A 6 -7.31 18.61 6.95
C VAL A 6 -7.26 19.69 5.88
N ARG A 7 -7.29 20.97 6.29
CA ARG A 7 -7.25 22.12 5.35
C ARG A 7 -5.94 22.26 4.58
N LYS A 8 -4.82 21.81 5.16
CA LYS A 8 -3.50 21.84 4.50
C LYS A 8 -3.26 20.63 3.61
N THR A 9 -3.85 19.50 3.97
CA THR A 9 -3.59 18.21 3.31
C THR A 9 -4.59 17.92 2.21
N PHE A 10 -5.83 18.41 2.29
CA PHE A 10 -6.89 18.05 1.34
C PHE A 10 -7.57 19.27 0.74
N THR A 11 -7.89 19.14 -0.54
CA THR A 11 -8.61 20.15 -1.32
C THR A 11 -9.63 19.46 -2.21
N TRP A 12 -10.80 20.07 -2.38
CA TRP A 12 -11.78 19.59 -3.36
C TRP A 12 -11.39 20.08 -4.75
N ASP A 13 -11.23 19.16 -5.70
CA ASP A 13 -11.00 19.49 -7.09
C ASP A 13 -12.33 19.70 -7.82
N GLN A 14 -12.57 20.90 -8.31
CA GLN A 14 -13.84 21.29 -8.94
C GLN A 14 -14.02 20.66 -10.31
N GLU A 15 -12.93 20.33 -11.01
CA GLU A 15 -12.99 19.79 -12.36
C GLU A 15 -13.33 18.30 -12.34
N THR A 16 -12.64 17.53 -11.50
CA THR A 16 -12.83 16.08 -11.41
C THR A 16 -13.87 15.67 -10.37
N GLN A 17 -14.36 16.60 -9.55
CA GLN A 17 -15.28 16.33 -8.43
C GLN A 17 -14.73 15.25 -7.46
N TYR A 18 -13.41 15.26 -7.25
CA TYR A 18 -12.75 14.41 -6.26
C TYR A 18 -12.11 15.23 -5.15
N LEU A 19 -12.08 14.64 -3.95
CA LEU A 19 -11.20 15.12 -2.90
C LEU A 19 -9.78 14.69 -3.22
N VAL A 20 -8.84 15.63 -3.26
CA VAL A 20 -7.44 15.37 -3.57
C VAL A 20 -6.54 15.73 -2.39
N ALA A 21 -5.55 14.88 -2.15
CA ALA A 21 -4.47 15.13 -1.21
C ALA A 21 -3.36 15.95 -1.87
N ALA A 22 -2.89 16.97 -1.16
CA ALA A 22 -1.74 17.76 -1.52
C ALA A 22 -0.52 16.86 -1.73
N PRO A 23 0.35 17.20 -2.70
CA PRO A 23 1.55 16.44 -2.95
C PRO A 23 2.50 16.49 -1.75
N LYS A 24 3.30 15.43 -1.57
CA LYS A 24 4.28 15.35 -0.48
C LYS A 24 5.51 16.24 -0.73
N MET A 25 5.78 16.57 -1.98
CA MET A 25 6.90 17.39 -2.45
C MET A 25 6.35 18.45 -3.39
N GLU A 26 7.05 19.57 -3.58
CA GLU A 26 6.58 20.69 -4.42
C GLU A 26 6.29 20.26 -5.88
N ASP A 27 7.07 19.33 -6.42
CA ASP A 27 6.87 18.74 -7.77
C ASP A 27 6.02 17.46 -7.78
N GLY A 28 5.39 17.13 -6.66
CA GLY A 28 4.61 15.91 -6.53
C GLY A 28 3.25 16.01 -7.23
N GLN A 29 2.73 14.87 -7.68
CA GLN A 29 1.38 14.77 -8.20
C GLN A 29 0.36 14.79 -7.06
N LYS A 30 -0.77 15.49 -7.26
CA LYS A 30 -1.94 15.38 -6.38
C LYS A 30 -2.46 13.95 -6.42
N ARG A 31 -2.94 13.46 -5.27
CA ARG A 31 -3.44 12.09 -5.14
C ARG A 31 -4.92 12.09 -4.83
N ILE A 32 -5.69 11.24 -5.49
CA ILE A 32 -7.13 11.13 -5.24
C ILE A 32 -7.32 10.49 -3.87
N VAL A 33 -8.12 11.10 -3.01
CA VAL A 33 -8.51 10.52 -1.72
C VAL A 33 -9.55 9.44 -1.97
N VAL A 34 -9.28 8.26 -1.46
CA VAL A 34 -10.09 7.07 -1.68
C VAL A 34 -10.85 6.73 -0.40
N THR A 35 -12.14 6.44 -0.55
CA THR A 35 -13.00 5.90 0.51
C THR A 35 -12.93 4.37 0.54
N GLU A 36 -13.29 3.76 1.67
CA GLU A 36 -13.12 2.32 1.90
C GLU A 36 -13.79 1.44 0.84
N ASP A 37 -14.97 1.83 0.39
CA ASP A 37 -15.76 1.17 -0.65
C ASP A 37 -15.06 1.16 -2.02
N MET A 38 -14.28 2.20 -2.34
CA MET A 38 -13.56 2.30 -3.62
C MET A 38 -12.25 1.51 -3.64
N ILE A 39 -11.76 1.05 -2.49
CA ILE A 39 -10.41 0.45 -2.39
C ILE A 39 -10.33 -0.85 -3.21
N ALA A 40 -11.34 -1.72 -3.12
CA ALA A 40 -11.36 -2.99 -3.84
C ALA A 40 -11.28 -2.75 -5.36
N ASP A 41 -12.20 -1.94 -5.89
CA ASP A 41 -12.29 -1.64 -7.31
C ASP A 41 -10.98 -1.03 -7.86
N ILE A 42 -10.37 -0.10 -7.12
CA ILE A 42 -9.12 0.53 -7.53
C ILE A 42 -7.96 -0.47 -7.53
N VAL A 43 -7.86 -1.33 -6.51
CA VAL A 43 -6.78 -2.31 -6.42
C VAL A 43 -6.91 -3.33 -7.54
N GLU A 44 -8.12 -3.81 -7.83
CA GLU A 44 -8.42 -4.72 -8.93
C GLU A 44 -8.04 -4.09 -10.27
N HIS A 45 -8.53 -2.88 -10.56
CA HIS A 45 -8.25 -2.17 -11.80
C HIS A 45 -6.75 -1.91 -12.02
N VAL A 46 -6.02 -1.49 -10.98
CA VAL A 46 -4.56 -1.27 -11.10
C VAL A 46 -3.81 -2.59 -11.22
N HIS A 47 -4.32 -3.67 -10.65
CA HIS A 47 -3.73 -4.99 -10.76
C HIS A 47 -3.83 -5.52 -12.20
N GLU A 48 -5.00 -5.42 -12.83
CA GLU A 48 -5.22 -5.80 -14.22
C GLU A 48 -4.26 -5.07 -15.18
N ASN A 49 -4.01 -3.77 -14.92
CA ASN A 49 -3.18 -2.94 -15.78
C ASN A 49 -1.66 -3.10 -15.57
N ASN A 50 -1.20 -3.44 -14.36
CA ASN A 50 0.23 -3.54 -14.03
C ASN A 50 0.76 -4.99 -13.98
N GLY A 51 -0.11 -5.98 -14.14
CA GLY A 51 0.22 -7.40 -14.11
C GLY A 51 0.48 -7.94 -12.68
N PRO A 52 0.98 -9.19 -12.57
CA PRO A 52 1.02 -9.93 -11.30
C PRO A 52 2.04 -9.40 -10.28
N CYS A 53 2.79 -8.35 -10.61
CA CYS A 53 3.84 -7.82 -9.75
C CYS A 53 3.29 -6.87 -8.69
N TRP A 54 3.26 -7.35 -7.44
CA TRP A 54 2.93 -6.59 -6.24
C TRP A 54 3.63 -5.22 -6.13
N MET A 55 4.93 -5.17 -6.46
CA MET A 55 5.71 -3.93 -6.33
C MET A 55 5.25 -2.86 -7.31
N GLY A 56 4.83 -3.26 -8.52
CA GLY A 56 4.26 -2.37 -9.52
C GLY A 56 2.90 -1.82 -9.08
N LEU A 57 2.02 -2.71 -8.62
CA LEU A 57 0.70 -2.35 -8.07
C LEU A 57 0.81 -1.34 -6.92
N HIS A 58 1.62 -1.64 -5.91
CA HIS A 58 1.81 -0.74 -4.76
C HIS A 58 2.38 0.62 -5.17
N ARG A 59 3.34 0.64 -6.12
CA ARG A 59 3.93 1.89 -6.62
C ARG A 59 2.90 2.72 -7.39
N GLY A 60 2.10 2.09 -8.25
CA GLY A 60 1.01 2.77 -8.97
C GLY A 60 0.00 3.37 -8.02
N ILE A 61 -0.43 2.58 -7.03
CA ILE A 61 -1.41 3.04 -6.03
C ILE A 61 -0.87 4.21 -5.21
N SER A 62 0.34 4.07 -4.64
CA SER A 62 0.94 5.09 -3.77
C SER A 62 1.17 6.43 -4.49
N LYS A 63 1.42 6.38 -5.80
CA LYS A 63 1.62 7.57 -6.64
C LYS A 63 0.31 8.31 -6.93
N SER A 64 -0.80 7.60 -7.15
CA SER A 64 -2.05 8.20 -7.65
C SER A 64 -3.13 8.37 -6.58
N TYR A 65 -3.09 7.58 -5.50
CA TYR A 65 -4.16 7.51 -4.52
C TYR A 65 -3.66 7.77 -3.08
N TYR A 66 -4.54 8.33 -2.27
CA TYR A 66 -4.36 8.59 -0.85
C TYR A 66 -5.41 7.81 -0.05
N GLY A 67 -5.02 7.23 1.07
CA GLY A 67 -5.91 6.46 1.96
C GLY A 67 -5.81 4.95 1.78
N ILE A 68 -5.14 4.47 0.73
CA ILE A 68 -4.86 3.04 0.53
C ILE A 68 -3.51 2.69 1.17
N PHE A 69 -3.54 1.82 2.17
CA PHE A 69 -2.35 1.35 2.88
C PHE A 69 -1.84 0.03 2.32
N ARG A 70 -0.53 -0.19 2.43
CA ARG A 70 0.13 -1.45 2.03
C ARG A 70 -0.57 -2.68 2.63
N SER A 71 -0.90 -2.64 3.92
CA SER A 71 -1.61 -3.72 4.61
C SER A 71 -2.97 -4.03 4.00
N GLY A 72 -3.74 -3.00 3.64
CA GLY A 72 -5.03 -3.17 2.97
C GLY A 72 -4.92 -3.84 1.60
N ILE A 73 -3.90 -3.47 0.81
CA ILE A 73 -3.67 -4.09 -0.51
C ILE A 73 -3.23 -5.55 -0.33
N ILE A 74 -2.35 -5.87 0.64
CA ILE A 74 -1.96 -7.26 0.94
C ILE A 74 -3.19 -8.09 1.33
N TYR A 75 -4.07 -7.53 2.17
CA TYR A 75 -5.29 -8.19 2.59
C TYR A 75 -6.18 -8.55 1.41
N LEU A 76 -6.44 -7.60 0.51
CA LEU A 76 -7.27 -7.83 -0.69
C LEU A 76 -6.67 -8.88 -1.62
N LEU A 77 -5.37 -8.81 -1.90
CA LEU A 77 -4.70 -9.80 -2.76
C LEU A 77 -4.71 -11.22 -2.18
N ARG A 78 -4.68 -11.35 -0.85
CA ARG A 78 -4.83 -12.65 -0.18
C ARG A 78 -6.24 -13.18 -0.34
N GLN A 79 -7.26 -12.34 -0.19
CA GLN A 79 -8.66 -12.74 -0.34
C GLN A 79 -8.97 -13.21 -1.76
N TRP A 80 -8.46 -12.51 -2.76
CA TRP A 80 -8.70 -12.88 -4.16
C TRP A 80 -7.88 -14.08 -4.66
N GLN A 81 -6.95 -14.63 -3.85
CA GLN A 81 -6.02 -15.70 -4.23
C GLN A 81 -5.14 -15.41 -5.46
N ILE A 82 -5.22 -14.19 -6.02
CA ILE A 82 -4.56 -13.77 -7.27
C ILE A 82 -3.03 -13.90 -7.17
N CYS A 83 -2.46 -13.68 -5.99
CA CYS A 83 -1.00 -13.77 -5.78
C CYS A 83 -0.55 -15.10 -5.14
N ALA A 84 -1.42 -16.09 -4.95
CA ALA A 84 -1.03 -17.36 -4.34
C ALA A 84 -0.07 -18.18 -5.22
N TYR A 85 -0.08 -17.97 -6.54
CA TYR A 85 0.68 -18.79 -7.49
C TYR A 85 2.13 -18.30 -7.74
N ASN A 86 2.43 -17.01 -7.55
CA ASN A 86 3.75 -16.45 -7.86
C ASN A 86 4.32 -15.63 -6.69
N GLN A 87 4.35 -16.24 -5.51
CA GLN A 87 5.34 -15.82 -4.53
C GLN A 87 6.68 -16.30 -5.07
N SER A 88 7.49 -15.37 -5.59
CA SER A 88 8.89 -15.58 -5.94
C SER A 88 9.67 -16.00 -4.69
N LYS A 89 9.47 -17.26 -4.29
CA LYS A 89 10.37 -18.05 -3.47
C LYS A 89 11.08 -18.93 -4.47
N ARG A 90 12.18 -18.41 -5.03
CA ARG A 90 13.26 -19.29 -5.47
C ARG A 90 13.65 -20.12 -4.22
N PRO A 91 13.51 -21.45 -4.23
CA PRO A 91 13.92 -22.24 -3.08
C PRO A 91 15.44 -22.12 -2.96
N LYS A 92 15.92 -21.43 -1.92
CA LYS A 92 17.28 -21.65 -1.44
C LYS A 92 17.17 -22.83 -0.48
N ASN A 93 17.40 -24.01 -1.03
CA ASN A 93 17.62 -25.31 -0.37
C ASN A 93 16.37 -26.19 -0.28
N SER A 94 16.39 -27.24 -1.09
CA SER A 94 15.51 -28.41 -1.06
C SER A 94 15.83 -29.30 0.14
N HIS A 95 14.85 -29.54 1.01
CA HIS A 95 14.76 -30.78 1.79
C HIS A 95 13.29 -31.22 1.90
N PRO A 96 12.99 -32.51 1.78
CA PRO A 96 11.62 -33.01 1.75
C PRO A 96 11.01 -33.18 3.17
N VAL A 97 9.79 -32.65 3.31
CA VAL A 97 8.60 -32.90 4.17
C VAL A 97 8.69 -33.96 5.31
N PRO A 98 7.92 -33.84 6.42
CA PRO A 98 6.54 -34.33 6.39
C PRO A 98 5.49 -33.44 7.09
N ALA A 99 4.23 -33.77 6.78
CA ALA A 99 2.98 -33.09 7.04
C ALA A 99 2.67 -32.76 8.52
N GLY A 100 2.06 -31.59 8.73
CA GLY A 100 1.47 -31.17 9.99
C GLY A 100 0.81 -29.80 9.86
N PHE A 101 -0.46 -29.77 9.42
CA PHE A 101 -1.29 -28.56 9.48
C PHE A 101 -1.68 -28.25 10.93
N GLN A 102 -1.60 -26.96 11.28
CA GLN A 102 -2.02 -26.21 12.50
C GLN A 102 -0.80 -25.43 13.02
N SER A 103 -0.83 -24.18 13.47
CA SER A 103 -1.88 -23.25 13.87
C SER A 103 -1.19 -21.91 14.14
N VAL A 104 -1.79 -20.81 13.65
CA VAL A 104 -1.87 -19.46 14.23
C VAL A 104 -0.62 -18.85 14.92
N ASN A 105 -0.13 -17.75 14.32
CA ASN A 105 0.63 -16.62 14.92
C ASN A 105 1.97 -16.88 15.60
N ASP A 106 3.08 -16.49 14.97
CA ASP A 106 4.33 -16.18 15.70
C ASP A 106 5.25 -15.09 15.08
N GLU A 107 4.85 -14.35 14.03
CA GLU A 107 5.72 -13.32 13.42
C GLU A 107 5.02 -11.95 13.26
N PHE A 108 4.57 -11.41 14.39
CA PHE A 108 4.43 -9.96 14.65
C PHE A 108 5.82 -9.24 14.64
N ILE A 109 6.90 -9.99 14.42
CA ILE A 109 8.32 -9.65 14.60
C ILE A 109 8.97 -9.19 13.28
N ASP A 110 8.39 -8.22 12.57
CA ASP A 110 9.21 -7.38 11.67
C ASP A 110 8.65 -5.95 11.57
N PHE A 111 8.13 -5.44 12.68
CA PHE A 111 7.65 -4.07 12.80
C PHE A 111 8.77 -3.07 13.19
N LEU A 112 10.05 -3.48 13.36
CA LEU A 112 10.99 -2.71 14.21
C LEU A 112 12.49 -2.62 13.83
N HIS A 113 13.00 -3.03 12.65
CA HIS A 113 14.46 -2.95 12.42
C HIS A 113 14.92 -2.34 11.08
N HIS A 114 14.65 -1.04 10.87
CA HIS A 114 15.73 -0.09 10.53
C HIS A 114 15.21 1.36 10.62
N ASP A 115 15.28 1.91 11.83
CA ASP A 115 15.41 3.35 12.06
C ASP A 115 16.86 3.73 11.73
N ASP A 116 17.09 4.84 11.03
CA ASP A 116 18.14 5.80 11.40
C ASP A 116 18.11 7.07 10.50
N SER A 117 17.81 8.19 11.16
CA SER A 117 18.41 9.54 10.97
C SER A 117 18.00 10.34 9.70
N LEU A 118 17.59 11.61 9.75
CA LEU A 118 17.89 12.68 10.69
C LEU A 118 16.83 13.80 10.57
N PHE A 119 16.19 14.13 11.70
CA PHE A 119 15.63 15.45 11.96
C PHE A 119 16.79 16.42 12.15
N GLY A 120 16.89 17.46 11.32
CA GLY A 120 17.82 18.57 11.49
C GLY A 120 17.05 19.88 11.57
N SER A 121 16.67 20.27 12.78
CA SER A 121 16.33 21.65 13.11
C SER A 121 17.61 22.47 13.20
N SER A 122 17.69 23.62 12.53
CA SER A 122 18.33 24.84 13.06
C SER A 122 17.95 26.07 12.24
N THR A 123 17.39 27.03 12.98
CA THR A 123 17.44 28.51 12.86
C THR A 123 17.52 29.16 11.50
#